data_AF-A0A395JNF7-F1
#
_entry.id   AF-A0A395JNF7-F1
#
_cell.length_a   1.000
_cell.length_b   1.000
_cell.length_c   1.000
_cell.angle_alpha   90.00
_cell.angle_beta   90.00
_cell.angle_gamma   90.00
#
_symmetry.space_group_name_H-M   'P 1'
#
loop_
_entity.id
_entity.type
_entity.pdbx_description
1 polymer ?
#
loop_
_entity_poly.entity_id
_entity_poly.type
_entity_poly.pdbx_seq_one_letter_code
_entity_poly.pdbx_strand_id
1 'polypeptide(L)'
;MHAIEGNIKWIMLVVGLITCSTLLVVISPQAGLMSMFGALPSALDEGVTQILVRNWGALIALVGGMLIYAAFRPALRSFSIVVACISKATFISLVLGFGGDYWDQALFAIVFDSAAIVIFLMYLFSTDSNQS
;
A
#
# COMPACT_ATOMS: atom_id res chain seq x y z
N MET A 1 7.09 -22.95 -1.08
CA MET A 1 6.18 -22.59 -2.19
C MET A 1 4.73 -22.97 -1.92
N HIS A 2 4.38 -24.23 -1.63
CA HIS A 2 2.98 -24.65 -1.37
C HIS A 2 2.21 -23.88 -0.28
N ALA A 3 2.89 -23.42 0.79
CA ALA A 3 2.24 -22.66 1.87
C ALA A 3 1.76 -21.26 1.44
N ILE A 4 2.38 -20.64 0.44
CA ILE A 4 2.02 -19.29 -0.02
C ILE A 4 0.80 -19.35 -0.93
N GLU A 5 0.76 -20.29 -1.87
CA GLU A 5 -0.39 -20.46 -2.79
C GLU A 5 -1.68 -20.82 -2.03
N GLY A 6 -1.58 -21.66 -0.99
CA GLY A 6 -2.72 -22.00 -0.14
C GLY A 6 -3.23 -20.83 0.73
N ASN A 7 -2.35 -19.88 1.07
CA ASN A 7 -2.67 -18.77 1.97
C ASN A 7 -2.76 -17.40 1.29
N ILE A 8 -2.49 -17.29 -0.03
CA ILE A 8 -2.43 -16.00 -0.73
C ILE A 8 -3.72 -15.20 -0.57
N LYS A 9 -4.87 -15.86 -0.55
CA LYS A 9 -6.18 -15.23 -0.30
C LYS A 9 -6.17 -14.48 1.04
N TRP A 10 -5.70 -15.12 2.11
CA TRP A 10 -5.65 -14.50 3.44
C TRP A 10 -4.62 -13.37 3.51
N ILE A 11 -3.46 -13.56 2.87
CA ILE A 11 -2.43 -12.53 2.78
C ILE A 11 -2.98 -11.28 2.07
N MET A 12 -3.64 -11.46 0.91
CA MET A 12 -4.29 -10.37 0.18
C MET A 12 -5.37 -9.67 1.01
N LEU A 13 -6.15 -10.42 1.81
CA LEU A 13 -7.16 -9.83 2.70
C LEU A 13 -6.53 -9.01 3.82
N VAL A 14 -5.52 -9.53 4.51
CA VAL A 14 -4.85 -8.82 5.61
C VAL A 14 -4.14 -7.58 5.10
N VAL A 15 -3.33 -7.72 4.04
CA VAL A 15 -2.62 -6.58 3.44
C VAL A 15 -3.61 -5.57 2.87
N GLY A 16 -4.66 -6.05 2.20
CA GLY A 16 -5.71 -5.20 1.64
C GLY A 16 -6.47 -4.44 2.73
N LEU A 17 -6.81 -5.08 3.85
CA LEU A 17 -7.53 -4.45 4.97
C LEU A 17 -6.69 -3.39 5.66
N ILE A 18 -5.41 -3.68 5.94
CA ILE A 18 -4.47 -2.70 6.49
C ILE A 18 -4.30 -1.55 5.50
N THR A 19 -4.15 -1.83 4.20
CA THR A 19 -4.02 -0.78 3.19
C THR A 19 -5.30 0.05 3.07
N CYS A 20 -6.48 -0.55 3.21
CA CYS A 20 -7.76 0.17 3.24
C CYS A 20 -7.93 1.09 4.45
N SER A 21 -7.19 0.90 5.54
CA SER A 21 -7.29 1.79 6.71
C SER A 21 -6.85 3.22 6.37
N THR A 22 -6.13 3.43 5.26
CA THR A 22 -5.81 4.77 4.76
C THR A 22 -7.04 5.57 4.33
N LEU A 23 -8.24 4.97 4.24
CA LEU A 23 -9.49 5.73 4.12
C LEU A 23 -9.68 6.75 5.24
N LEU A 24 -9.11 6.49 6.42
CA LEU A 24 -9.15 7.44 7.54
C LEU A 24 -8.44 8.77 7.18
N VAL A 25 -7.44 8.73 6.30
CA VAL A 25 -6.74 9.93 5.78
C VAL A 25 -7.67 10.78 4.92
N VAL A 26 -8.65 10.17 4.24
CA VAL A 26 -9.67 10.89 3.46
C VAL A 26 -10.55 11.73 4.38
N ILE A 27 -10.81 11.25 5.60
CA ILE A 27 -11.66 11.94 6.58
C ILE A 27 -10.85 13.02 7.29
N SER A 28 -9.68 12.64 7.83
CA SER A 28 -8.76 13.52 8.55
C SER A 28 -7.36 13.50 7.92
N PRO A 29 -7.10 14.35 6.92
CA PRO A 29 -5.81 14.38 6.25
C PRO A 29 -4.67 14.83 7.17
N GLN A 30 -4.94 15.71 8.14
CA GLN A 30 -3.95 16.15 9.12
C GLN A 30 -3.51 15.00 10.02
N ALA A 31 -4.44 14.16 10.48
CA ALA A 31 -4.09 12.99 11.28
C ALA A 31 -3.30 11.95 10.45
N GLY A 32 -3.60 11.82 9.16
CA GLY A 32 -2.86 10.95 8.24
C GLY A 32 -1.42 11.41 8.00
N LEU A 33 -1.23 12.71 7.75
CA LEU A 33 0.11 13.31 7.64
C LEU A 33 0.91 13.14 8.92
N MET A 34 0.30 13.42 10.07
CA MET A 34 0.96 13.29 11.36
C MET A 34 1.35 11.84 11.67
N SER A 35 0.49 10.87 11.36
CA SER A 35 0.77 9.46 11.66
C SER A 35 1.82 8.84 10.72
N MET A 36 1.86 9.25 9.45
CA MET A 36 2.76 8.68 8.46
C MET A 36 4.09 9.43 8.35
N PHE A 37 4.09 10.73 8.62
CA PHE A 37 5.24 11.60 8.39
C PHE A 37 5.59 12.49 9.59
N GLY A 38 4.81 12.52 10.68
CA GLY A 38 5.08 13.41 11.81
C GLY A 38 5.01 14.90 11.49
N ALA A 39 4.45 15.26 10.34
CA ALA A 39 4.42 16.62 9.82
C ALA A 39 3.04 17.28 10.01
N LEU A 40 3.03 18.56 10.37
CA LEU A 40 1.84 19.41 10.26
C LEU A 40 1.88 20.23 8.96
N PRO A 41 0.72 20.49 8.32
CA PRO A 41 0.66 21.41 7.21
C PRO A 41 1.15 22.80 7.63
N SER A 42 2.09 23.39 6.88
CA SER A 42 2.40 24.81 7.00
C SER A 42 1.20 25.63 6.48
N ALA A 43 0.86 26.71 7.18
CA ALA A 43 -0.33 27.54 6.91
C ALA A 43 -0.47 28.07 5.48
N LEU A 44 0.63 28.13 4.72
CA LEU A 44 0.65 28.64 3.34
C LEU A 44 0.15 27.64 2.28
N ASP A 45 0.05 26.34 2.60
CA ASP A 45 -0.28 25.29 1.62
C ASP A 45 -1.45 24.39 2.05
N GLU A 46 -2.21 24.83 3.06
CA GLU A 46 -3.18 23.98 3.76
C GLU A 46 -4.32 23.49 2.85
N GLY A 47 -4.85 24.34 1.96
CA GLY A 47 -5.97 23.99 1.08
C GLY A 47 -5.61 22.94 0.02
N VAL A 48 -4.52 23.16 -0.72
CA VAL A 48 -4.07 22.23 -1.77
C VAL A 48 -3.54 20.95 -1.15
N THR A 49 -2.77 21.04 -0.06
CA THR A 49 -2.26 19.88 0.68
C THR A 49 -3.40 18.99 1.16
N GLN A 50 -4.48 19.55 1.71
CA GLN A 50 -5.64 18.76 2.13
C GLN A 50 -6.27 17.98 0.97
N ILE A 51 -6.42 18.60 -0.21
CA ILE A 51 -6.99 17.91 -1.38
C ILE A 51 -6.07 16.77 -1.83
N LEU A 52 -4.77 17.02 -1.93
CA LEU A 52 -3.78 16.03 -2.37
C LEU A 52 -3.71 14.84 -1.42
N VAL A 53 -3.66 15.10 -0.11
CA VAL A 53 -3.56 14.05 0.92
C VAL A 53 -4.82 13.20 0.98
N ARG A 54 -6.01 13.82 0.89
CA ARG A 54 -7.28 13.07 0.81
C ARG A 54 -7.33 12.20 -0.44
N ASN A 55 -6.96 12.75 -1.60
CA ASN A 55 -6.95 11.99 -2.86
C ASN A 55 -5.94 10.82 -2.80
N TRP A 56 -4.73 11.08 -2.30
CA TRP A 56 -3.72 10.05 -2.10
C TRP A 56 -4.20 8.92 -1.19
N GLY A 57 -4.79 9.26 -0.04
CA GLY A 57 -5.36 8.28 0.89
C GLY A 57 -6.49 7.44 0.26
N ALA A 58 -7.32 8.06 -0.58
CA ALA A 58 -8.37 7.37 -1.33
C ALA A 58 -7.81 6.41 -2.38
N LEU A 59 -6.77 6.82 -3.13
CA LEU A 59 -6.12 5.95 -4.12
C LEU A 59 -5.49 4.72 -3.47
N ILE A 60 -4.79 4.89 -2.36
CA ILE A 60 -4.21 3.76 -1.61
C ILE A 60 -5.32 2.82 -1.11
N ALA A 61 -6.40 3.39 -0.59
CA ALA A 61 -7.54 2.60 -0.14
C ALA A 61 -8.19 1.80 -1.28
N LEU A 62 -8.27 2.36 -2.48
CA LEU A 62 -8.76 1.65 -3.66
C LEU A 62 -7.86 0.48 -4.04
N VAL A 63 -6.54 0.63 -3.95
CA VAL A 63 -5.59 -0.49 -4.13
C VAL A 63 -5.82 -1.57 -3.06
N GLY A 64 -6.03 -1.18 -1.80
CA GLY A 64 -6.40 -2.11 -0.73
C GLY A 64 -7.71 -2.87 -1.04
N GLY A 65 -8.73 -2.15 -1.50
CA GLY A 65 -10.02 -2.72 -1.88
C GLY A 65 -9.91 -3.68 -3.06
N MET A 66 -9.04 -3.35 -4.02
CA MET A 66 -8.70 -4.20 -5.16
C MET A 66 -8.07 -5.52 -4.70
N LEU A 67 -7.14 -5.49 -3.73
CA LEU A 67 -6.56 -6.69 -3.13
C LEU A 67 -7.62 -7.55 -2.44
N ILE A 68 -8.49 -6.94 -1.63
CA ILE A 68 -9.59 -7.64 -0.96
C ILE A 68 -10.50 -8.32 -1.98
N TYR A 69 -10.90 -7.60 -3.03
CA TYR A 69 -11.77 -8.12 -4.07
C TYR A 69 -11.13 -9.26 -4.86
N ALA A 70 -9.87 -9.09 -5.28
CA ALA A 70 -9.13 -10.10 -6.04
C ALA A 70 -8.80 -11.35 -5.22
N ALA A 71 -8.75 -11.25 -3.89
CA ALA A 71 -8.59 -12.42 -3.01
C ALA A 71 -9.68 -13.48 -3.27
N PHE A 72 -10.90 -13.05 -3.60
CA PHE A 72 -12.03 -13.94 -3.93
C PHE A 72 -12.15 -14.28 -5.42
N ARG A 73 -11.39 -13.62 -6.30
CA ARG A 73 -11.44 -13.83 -7.76
C ARG A 73 -10.06 -14.22 -8.31
N PRO A 74 -9.73 -15.52 -8.41
CA PRO A 74 -8.42 -16.01 -8.83
C PRO A 74 -7.89 -15.38 -10.11
N ALA A 75 -8.77 -15.18 -11.11
CA ALA A 75 -8.43 -14.56 -12.40
C ALA A 75 -7.89 -13.12 -12.29
N LEU A 76 -8.18 -12.40 -11.21
CA LEU A 76 -7.74 -11.02 -11.00
C LEU A 76 -6.54 -10.90 -10.05
N ARG A 77 -6.11 -12.00 -9.40
CA ARG A 77 -5.08 -11.96 -8.35
C ARG A 77 -3.76 -11.40 -8.86
N SER A 78 -3.24 -11.96 -9.95
CA SER A 78 -1.94 -11.54 -10.47
C SER A 78 -1.95 -10.06 -10.86
N PHE A 79 -3.01 -9.60 -11.54
CA PHE A 79 -3.16 -8.20 -11.92
C PHE A 79 -3.22 -7.27 -10.70
N SER A 80 -4.07 -7.57 -9.71
CA SER A 80 -4.18 -6.76 -8.50
C SER A 80 -2.90 -6.73 -7.67
N ILE A 81 -2.18 -7.85 -7.60
CA ILE A 81 -0.90 -7.94 -6.92
C ILE A 81 0.16 -7.07 -7.61
N VAL A 82 0.24 -7.11 -8.95
CA VAL A 82 1.17 -6.24 -9.71
C VAL A 82 0.88 -4.77 -9.47
N VAL A 83 -0.39 -4.35 -9.55
CA VAL A 83 -0.80 -2.97 -9.28
C VAL A 83 -0.44 -2.55 -7.84
N ALA A 84 -0.68 -3.41 -6.86
CA ALA A 84 -0.32 -3.15 -5.47
C ALA A 84 1.20 -3.02 -5.28
N CYS A 85 2.01 -3.89 -5.89
CA CYS A 85 3.47 -3.82 -5.84
C CYS A 85 3.99 -2.52 -6.46
N ILE A 86 3.48 -2.10 -7.62
CA ILE A 86 3.89 -0.85 -8.28
C ILE A 86 3.56 0.35 -7.40
N SER A 87 2.34 0.40 -6.85
CA SER A 87 1.90 1.49 -5.97
C SER A 87 2.77 1.60 -4.72
N LYS A 88 3.04 0.48 -4.04
CA LYS A 88 3.88 0.42 -2.84
C LYS A 88 5.34 0.75 -3.13
N ALA A 89 5.89 0.23 -4.23
CA ALA A 89 7.26 0.54 -4.65
C ALA A 89 7.43 2.04 -4.99
N THR A 90 6.42 2.65 -5.61
CA THR A 90 6.39 4.09 -5.88
C THR A 90 6.40 4.89 -4.58
N PHE A 91 5.55 4.52 -3.62
CA PHE A 91 5.51 5.15 -2.30
C PHE A 91 6.87 5.06 -1.59
N ILE A 92 7.44 3.85 -1.47
CA ILE A 92 8.75 3.65 -0.83
C ILE A 92 9.84 4.48 -1.52
N SER A 93 9.86 4.49 -2.86
CA SER A 93 10.86 5.25 -3.63
C SER A 93 10.76 6.76 -3.37
N LEU A 94 9.54 7.29 -3.25
CA LEU A 94 9.33 8.70 -2.92
C LEU A 94 9.78 9.03 -1.49
N VAL A 95 9.47 8.17 -0.51
CA VAL A 95 9.89 8.37 0.89
C VAL A 95 11.41 8.30 1.03
N LEU A 96 12.06 7.34 0.37
CA LEU A 96 13.52 7.23 0.41
C LEU A 96 14.22 8.36 -0.36
N GLY A 97 13.64 8.83 -1.47
CA GLY A 97 14.23 9.90 -2.29
C GLY A 97 14.02 11.31 -1.75
N PHE A 98 12.87 11.59 -1.12
CA PHE A 98 12.45 12.94 -0.73
C PHE A 98 12.03 13.08 0.73
N GLY A 99 11.93 11.98 1.47
CA GLY A 99 11.34 11.95 2.81
C GLY A 99 12.34 11.92 3.96
N GLY A 100 13.61 12.32 3.78
CA GLY A 100 14.70 12.15 4.76
C GLY A 100 14.35 12.55 6.20
N ASP A 101 13.63 13.65 6.38
CA ASP A 101 13.21 14.16 7.69
C ASP A 101 12.09 13.34 8.37
N TYR A 102 11.49 12.39 7.64
CA TYR A 102 10.30 11.64 8.04
C TYR A 102 10.53 10.12 8.09
N TRP A 103 11.79 9.67 7.95
CA TRP A 103 12.11 8.24 7.88
C TRP A 103 11.70 7.47 9.14
N ASP A 104 11.86 8.08 10.31
CA ASP A 104 11.53 7.43 11.58
C ASP A 104 10.03 7.13 11.70
N GLN A 105 9.18 8.08 11.27
CA GLN A 105 7.72 7.92 11.29
C GLN A 105 7.24 7.01 10.15
N ALA A 106 7.86 7.10 8.97
CA ALA A 106 7.50 6.29 7.81
C ALA A 106 8.04 4.85 7.88
N LEU A 107 8.95 4.54 8.81
CA LEU A 107 9.65 3.27 8.89
C LEU A 107 8.70 2.07 8.92
N PHE A 108 7.64 2.14 9.73
CA PHE A 108 6.65 1.07 9.81
C PHE A 108 5.99 0.79 8.45
N ALA A 109 5.60 1.85 7.74
CA ALA A 109 4.98 1.73 6.42
C ALA A 109 5.96 1.14 5.40
N ILE A 110 7.21 1.60 5.40
CA ILE A 110 8.26 1.10 4.49
C ILE A 110 8.52 -0.40 4.72
N VAL A 111 8.68 -0.81 5.99
CA VAL A 111 8.94 -2.22 6.34
C VAL A 111 7.76 -3.11 5.96
N PHE A 112 6.54 -2.68 6.32
CA PHE A 112 5.32 -3.42 5.99
C PHE A 112 5.14 -3.56 4.47
N ASP A 113 5.27 -2.47 3.72
CA ASP A 113 5.09 -2.48 2.27
C ASP A 113 6.18 -3.28 1.56
N SER A 114 7.43 -3.21 2.03
CA SER A 114 8.54 -4.02 1.51
C SER A 114 8.27 -5.52 1.73
N ALA A 115 7.84 -5.90 2.93
CA ALA A 115 7.48 -7.29 3.22
C ALA A 115 6.32 -7.78 2.34
N ALA A 116 5.29 -6.96 2.17
CA ALA A 116 4.16 -7.27 1.28
C ALA A 116 4.61 -7.47 -0.17
N ILE A 117 5.45 -6.57 -0.71
CA ILE A 117 6.01 -6.69 -2.06
C ILE A 117 6.78 -7.99 -2.22
N VAL A 118 7.66 -8.33 -1.28
CA VAL A 118 8.47 -9.55 -1.34
C VAL A 118 7.59 -10.81 -1.38
N ILE A 119 6.58 -10.89 -0.50
CA ILE A 119 5.62 -12.00 -0.48
C ILE A 119 4.83 -12.11 -1.79
N PHE A 120 4.38 -10.97 -2.30
CA PHE A 120 3.62 -10.89 -3.55
C PHE A 120 4.44 -11.28 -4.78
N LEU A 121 5.69 -10.84 -4.86
CA LEU A 121 6.60 -11.25 -5.94
C LEU A 121 6.89 -12.75 -5.86
N MET A 122 7.13 -13.30 -4.67
CA MET A 122 7.28 -14.76 -4.49
C MET A 122 6.07 -15.53 -5.01
N TYR A 123 4.85 -15.05 -4.75
CA TYR A 123 3.63 -15.66 -5.29
C TYR A 123 3.55 -15.58 -6.82
N LEU A 124 3.84 -14.41 -7.41
CA LEU A 124 3.79 -14.21 -8.87
C LEU A 124 4.76 -15.15 -9.58
N PHE A 125 6.04 -15.19 -9.15
CA PHE A 125 7.04 -16.06 -9.75
C PHE A 125 6.74 -17.56 -9.56
N SER A 126 6.11 -17.94 -8.45
CA SER A 126 5.67 -19.32 -8.25
C SER A 126 4.56 -19.71 -9.23
N THR A 127 3.60 -18.81 -9.45
CA THR A 127 2.46 -19.05 -10.35
C THR A 127 2.90 -19.16 -11.81
N ASP A 128 3.83 -18.31 -12.26
CA ASP A 128 4.34 -18.36 -13.63
C ASP A 128 5.14 -19.64 -13.91
N SER A 129 5.95 -20.09 -12.94
CA SER A 129 6.74 -21.33 -13.07
C SER A 129 5.91 -22.61 -13.18
N ASN A 130 4.64 -22.57 -12.76
CA ASN A 130 3.73 -23.72 -12.80
C ASN A 130 2.89 -23.76 -14.09
N GLN A 131 3.03 -22.76 -14.97
CA GLN A 131 2.36 -22.69 -16.28
C GLN A 131 3.32 -22.97 -17.46
N SER A 132 4.62 -23.06 -17.22
CA SER A 132 5.67 -23.43 -18.20
C SER A 132 5.98 -24.92 -18.17
#